data_AF-A0A4R2BR67-F1
#
_entry.id   AF-A0A4R2BR67-F1
#
_cell.length_a   1.000
_cell.length_b   1.000
_cell.length_c   1.000
_cell.angle_alpha   90.00
_cell.angle_beta   90.00
_cell.angle_gamma   90.00
#
_symmetry.space_group_name_H-M   'P 1'
#
loop_
_entity.id
_entity.type
_entity.pdbx_description
1 polymer ?
#
loop_
_entity_poly.entity_id
_entity_poly.type
_entity_poly.pdbx_seq_one_letter_code
_entity_poly.pdbx_strand_id
1 'polypeptide(L)'
;MLTKGEQIEPTDDERSRVVQGGLDKAAPFHRSRNSVADALLIELYASASGRADLSTDPHGFVTSNSDDFSTPQGDKREPHPDLANIFGAGSSYGLGVDGLRQVLAENLGEELEELFADTDFVEEPRRLNEIQEAENELFDRIWYQRSINHLSRLEDTGDQQAMDNLLAVAGPPMQRVEGRYGGPAELGPYDDFEWGMLNGKLSALRWVLGSEWDFLDT
;
A
#
# COMPACT_ATOMS: atom_id res chain seq x y z
N MET A 1 -4.76 -3.24 19.54
CA MET A 1 -4.70 -2.33 20.69
C MET A 1 -5.64 -1.11 20.62
N LEU A 2 -6.69 -1.12 19.78
CA LEU A 2 -7.93 -0.39 20.05
C LEU A 2 -9.01 -1.47 20.12
N THR A 3 -9.17 -2.10 21.28
CA THR A 3 -10.05 -3.25 21.46
C THR A 3 -11.51 -2.83 21.67
N LYS A 4 -11.73 -1.56 21.98
CA LYS A 4 -13.05 -0.97 22.25
C LYS A 4 -13.00 0.53 21.97
N GLY A 5 -14.06 1.05 21.36
CA GLY A 5 -14.35 2.47 21.31
C GLY A 5 -15.52 2.79 22.24
N GLU A 6 -15.51 3.95 22.86
CA GLU A 6 -16.65 4.50 23.57
C GLU A 6 -17.28 5.60 22.72
N GLN A 7 -18.57 5.44 22.43
CA GLN A 7 -19.35 6.50 21.79
C GLN A 7 -19.83 7.44 22.90
N ILE A 8 -19.35 8.69 22.86
CA ILE A 8 -19.77 9.72 23.81
C ILE A 8 -21.02 10.39 23.26
N GLU A 9 -22.11 10.35 24.04
CA GLU A 9 -23.35 11.02 23.71
C GLU A 9 -23.42 12.40 24.39
N PRO A 10 -23.83 13.46 23.68
CA PRO A 10 -23.91 14.81 24.22
C PRO A 10 -25.07 14.99 25.21
N THR A 11 -24.74 15.59 26.34
CA THR A 11 -25.67 16.05 27.37
C THR A 11 -26.37 17.36 26.95
N ASP A 12 -27.44 17.72 27.66
CA ASP A 12 -28.14 18.98 27.43
C ASP A 12 -27.24 20.21 27.69
N ASP A 13 -26.33 20.11 28.66
CA ASP A 13 -25.36 21.17 28.97
C ASP A 13 -24.37 21.39 27.83
N GLU A 14 -23.86 20.32 27.23
CA GLU A 14 -22.97 20.39 26.06
C GLU A 14 -23.71 20.95 24.84
N ARG A 15 -24.95 20.51 24.60
CA ARG A 15 -25.80 21.09 23.54
C ARG A 15 -26.06 22.58 23.75
N SER A 16 -26.27 23.00 25.00
CA SER A 16 -26.48 24.40 25.36
C SER A 16 -25.23 25.25 25.07
N ARG A 17 -24.03 24.75 25.41
CA ARG A 17 -22.76 25.45 25.12
C ARG A 17 -22.49 25.57 23.63
N VAL A 18 -22.83 24.55 22.83
CA VAL A 18 -22.77 24.64 21.35
C VAL A 18 -23.68 25.76 20.82
N VAL A 19 -24.91 25.88 21.34
CA VAL A 19 -25.82 26.97 20.94
C VAL A 19 -25.23 28.32 21.31
N GLN A 20 -24.67 28.46 22.51
CA GLN A 20 -24.03 29.70 22.95
C GLN A 20 -22.83 30.07 22.06
N GLY A 21 -21.95 29.12 21.74
CA GLY A 21 -20.83 29.34 20.81
C GLY A 21 -21.27 29.79 19.42
N GLY A 22 -22.42 29.30 18.95
CA GLY A 22 -23.04 29.76 17.70
C GLY A 22 -23.55 31.20 17.76
N LEU A 23 -24.10 31.63 18.90
CA LEU A 23 -24.50 33.02 19.13
C LEU A 23 -23.29 33.95 19.18
N ASP A 24 -22.20 33.50 19.81
CA ASP A 24 -20.95 34.24 19.96
C ASP A 24 -20.11 34.24 18.68
N LYS A 25 -20.48 33.41 17.69
CA LYS A 25 -19.74 33.17 16.43
C LYS A 25 -18.29 32.73 16.66
N ALA A 26 -18.05 32.04 17.78
CA ALA A 26 -16.76 31.43 18.08
C ALA A 26 -16.56 30.18 17.21
N ALA A 27 -15.30 29.78 16.98
CA ALA A 27 -15.03 28.55 16.25
C ALA A 27 -15.77 27.34 16.87
N PRO A 28 -16.37 26.45 16.05
CA PRO A 28 -16.28 26.37 14.59
C PRO A 28 -17.37 27.16 13.81
N PHE A 29 -18.06 28.12 14.44
CA PHE A 29 -19.10 28.96 13.82
C PHE A 29 -18.60 30.29 13.22
N HIS A 30 -17.29 30.55 13.24
CA HIS A 30 -16.66 31.75 12.65
C HIS A 30 -16.87 31.85 11.14
N ARG A 31 -17.26 30.75 10.47
CA ARG A 31 -17.57 30.70 9.04
C ARG A 31 -19.08 30.63 8.81
N SER A 32 -19.55 31.13 7.67
CA SER A 32 -20.97 31.11 7.29
C SER A 32 -21.46 29.74 6.81
N ARG A 33 -21.25 28.68 7.61
CA ARG A 33 -21.67 27.30 7.35
C ARG A 33 -22.33 26.71 8.61
N ASN A 34 -23.15 25.68 8.44
CA ASN A 34 -23.73 24.95 9.56
C ASN A 34 -22.70 23.99 10.17
N SER A 35 -22.00 24.45 11.21
CA SER A 35 -20.92 23.72 11.90
C SER A 35 -21.37 23.13 13.25
N VAL A 36 -22.68 22.88 13.44
CA VAL A 36 -23.21 22.36 14.72
C VAL A 36 -22.61 21.00 15.08
N ALA A 37 -22.40 20.12 14.10
CA ALA A 37 -21.79 18.81 14.35
C ALA A 37 -20.33 18.95 14.80
N ASP A 38 -19.56 19.79 14.10
CA ASP A 38 -18.17 20.09 14.46
C ASP A 38 -18.06 20.74 15.84
N ALA A 39 -18.97 21.66 16.17
CA ALA A 39 -19.03 22.31 17.48
C ALA A 39 -19.33 21.30 18.59
N LEU A 40 -20.24 20.35 18.32
CA LEU A 40 -20.58 19.29 19.25
C LEU A 40 -19.40 18.34 19.48
N LEU A 41 -18.63 18.01 18.45
CA LEU A 41 -17.45 17.15 18.57
C LEU A 41 -16.39 17.77 19.49
N ILE A 42 -16.05 19.05 19.28
CA ILE A 42 -15.03 19.71 20.10
C ILE A 42 -15.53 19.96 21.53
N GLU A 43 -16.83 20.23 21.71
CA GLU A 43 -17.43 20.40 23.04
C GLU A 43 -17.45 19.10 23.85
N LEU A 44 -17.79 17.98 23.20
CA LEU A 44 -17.70 16.66 23.79
C LEU A 44 -16.27 16.33 24.20
N TYR A 45 -15.30 16.61 23.31
CA TYR A 45 -13.88 16.44 23.62
C TYR A 45 -13.45 17.29 24.81
N ALA A 46 -13.76 18.58 24.81
CA ALA A 46 -13.41 19.50 25.91
C ALA A 46 -14.03 19.08 27.26
N SER A 47 -15.25 18.55 27.22
CA SER A 47 -15.94 18.04 28.41
C SER A 47 -15.32 16.75 28.92
N ALA A 48 -14.89 15.85 28.03
CA ALA A 48 -14.20 14.61 28.39
C ALA A 48 -12.81 14.91 28.98
N SER A 49 -11.98 15.69 28.29
CA SER A 49 -10.63 16.04 28.73
C SER A 49 -10.64 16.90 30.00
N GLY A 50 -11.64 17.77 30.17
CA GLY A 50 -11.79 18.59 31.38
C GLY A 50 -12.24 17.81 32.62
N ARG A 51 -12.77 16.59 32.47
CA ARG A 51 -13.16 15.70 33.58
C ARG A 51 -12.07 14.68 33.94
N ALA A 52 -11.08 14.49 33.08
CA ALA A 52 -10.01 13.51 33.24
C ALA A 52 -8.80 14.08 33.99
N ASP A 53 -8.01 13.20 34.60
CA ASP A 53 -6.65 13.52 35.04
C ASP A 53 -5.70 13.28 33.86
N LEU A 54 -5.43 14.34 33.10
CA LEU A 54 -4.63 14.31 31.87
C LEU A 54 -3.18 13.83 32.07
N SER A 55 -2.70 13.72 33.31
CA SER A 55 -1.38 13.15 33.61
C SER A 55 -1.35 11.62 33.52
N THR A 56 -2.52 10.98 33.63
CA THR A 56 -2.69 9.52 33.59
C THR A 56 -3.61 9.06 32.46
N ASP A 57 -4.49 9.95 31.99
CA ASP A 57 -5.44 9.70 30.91
C ASP A 57 -5.36 10.84 29.87
N PRO A 58 -4.30 10.88 29.05
CA PRO A 58 -4.10 11.93 28.07
C PRO A 58 -5.11 11.81 26.92
N HIS A 59 -5.55 12.96 26.41
CA HIS A 59 -6.59 13.05 25.39
C HIS A 59 -6.07 13.72 24.11
N GLY A 60 -6.49 13.25 22.94
CA GLY A 60 -6.14 13.86 21.65
C GLY A 60 -7.37 14.15 20.79
N PHE A 61 -7.48 15.38 20.28
CA PHE A 61 -8.47 15.73 19.27
C PHE A 61 -7.80 15.73 17.90
N VAL A 62 -8.21 14.79 17.03
CA VAL A 62 -7.65 14.65 15.69
C VAL A 62 -8.73 14.92 14.65
N THR A 63 -8.44 15.81 13.70
CA THR A 63 -9.39 16.21 12.66
C THR A 63 -8.72 16.39 11.31
N SER A 64 -9.45 16.20 10.22
CA SER A 64 -9.03 16.61 8.87
C SER A 64 -9.57 18.00 8.49
N ASN A 65 -10.47 18.57 9.30
CA ASN A 65 -11.11 19.86 9.05
C ASN A 65 -10.25 21.01 9.59
N SER A 66 -9.25 21.42 8.81
CA SER A 66 -8.40 22.57 9.15
C SER A 66 -9.09 23.93 8.99
N ASP A 67 -10.21 23.96 8.29
CA ASP A 67 -10.96 25.17 8.01
C ASP A 67 -11.67 25.70 9.26
N ASP A 68 -12.13 24.78 10.11
CA ASP A 68 -12.92 25.09 11.28
C ASP A 68 -12.13 24.98 12.60
N PHE A 69 -11.15 24.07 12.68
CA PHE A 69 -10.46 23.78 13.94
C PHE A 69 -9.02 24.29 14.01
N SER A 70 -8.41 24.70 12.90
CA SER A 70 -7.04 25.21 12.88
C SER A 70 -7.02 26.74 12.91
N THR A 71 -5.86 27.31 13.27
CA THR A 71 -5.63 28.75 13.13
C THR A 71 -5.95 29.25 11.71
N PRO A 72 -6.66 30.38 11.54
CA PRO A 72 -6.95 30.93 10.22
C PRO A 72 -5.68 31.43 9.51
N GLN A 73 -4.64 31.82 10.26
CA GLN A 73 -3.37 32.33 9.75
C GLN A 73 -2.18 31.60 10.39
N GLY A 74 -1.17 31.27 9.58
CA GLY A 74 0.02 30.57 10.03
C GLY A 74 -0.05 29.05 9.81
N ASP A 75 0.56 28.32 10.72
CA ASP A 75 0.66 26.86 10.64
C ASP A 75 -0.67 26.20 11.00
N LYS A 76 -1.29 25.50 10.03
CA LYS A 76 -2.57 24.81 10.22
C LYS A 76 -2.50 23.66 11.21
N ARG A 77 -1.31 23.24 11.64
CA ARG A 77 -1.14 22.28 12.74
C ARG A 77 -1.44 22.87 14.11
N GLU A 78 -1.55 24.19 14.22
CA GLU A 78 -1.96 24.85 15.46
C GLU A 78 -3.49 24.97 15.54
N PRO A 79 -4.09 24.76 16.73
CA PRO A 79 -5.52 24.89 16.92
C PRO A 79 -6.00 26.33 16.70
N HIS A 80 -7.29 26.49 16.41
CA HIS A 80 -7.93 27.80 16.31
C HIS A 80 -7.78 28.57 17.65
N PRO A 81 -7.52 29.89 17.64
CA PRO A 81 -7.35 30.68 18.88
C PRO A 81 -8.49 30.53 19.89
N ASP A 82 -9.75 30.47 19.43
CA ASP A 82 -10.93 30.26 20.28
C ASP A 82 -10.94 28.89 20.98
N LEU A 83 -10.18 27.92 20.47
CA LEU A 83 -10.09 26.54 20.98
C LEU A 83 -8.75 26.26 21.66
N ALA A 84 -7.78 27.17 21.55
CA ALA A 84 -6.40 26.94 21.99
C ALA A 84 -6.29 26.62 23.50
N ASN A 85 -7.22 27.11 24.31
CA ASN A 85 -7.30 26.85 25.74
C ASN A 85 -7.69 25.41 26.10
N ILE A 86 -8.25 24.65 25.17
CA ILE A 86 -8.61 23.24 25.36
C ILE A 86 -7.35 22.36 25.34
N PHE A 87 -6.32 22.81 24.63
CA PHE A 87 -5.09 22.05 24.38
C PHE A 87 -3.95 22.50 25.30
N GLY A 88 -3.12 21.55 25.73
CA GLY A 88 -2.08 21.77 26.73
C GLY A 88 -1.40 20.47 27.16
N ALA A 89 -0.81 20.46 28.35
CA ALA A 89 -0.18 19.25 28.88
C ALA A 89 -1.22 18.12 29.03
N GLY A 90 -1.04 17.02 28.27
CA GLY A 90 -1.95 15.88 28.24
C GLY A 90 -3.23 16.08 27.42
N SER A 91 -3.37 17.20 26.68
CA SER A 91 -4.48 17.47 25.76
C SER A 91 -3.93 17.95 24.42
N SER A 92 -3.98 17.10 23.40
CA SER A 92 -3.26 17.30 22.13
C SER A 92 -4.21 17.62 20.97
N TYR A 93 -3.76 18.46 20.05
CA TYR A 93 -4.43 18.72 18.78
C TYR A 93 -3.65 18.08 17.63
N GLY A 94 -4.32 17.34 16.75
CA GLY A 94 -3.72 16.71 15.58
C GLY A 94 -4.48 17.03 14.29
N LEU A 95 -3.73 17.37 13.24
CA LEU A 95 -4.29 17.58 11.90
C LEU A 95 -3.97 16.41 10.96
N GLY A 96 -5.02 15.78 10.42
CA GLY A 96 -4.92 14.72 9.43
C GLY A 96 -4.21 13.46 9.94
N VAL A 97 -3.69 12.68 8.99
CA VAL A 97 -3.00 11.40 9.28
C VAL A 97 -1.67 11.66 10.01
N ASP A 98 -0.96 12.71 9.64
CA ASP A 98 0.30 13.08 10.30
C ASP A 98 0.07 13.47 11.76
N GLY A 99 -0.97 14.28 12.03
CA GLY A 99 -1.38 14.63 13.39
C GLY A 99 -1.87 13.42 14.18
N LEU A 100 -2.62 12.49 13.57
CA LEU A 100 -2.98 11.23 14.20
C LEU A 100 -1.74 10.46 14.64
N ARG A 101 -0.79 10.29 13.73
CA ARG A 101 0.46 9.57 13.99
C ARG A 101 1.24 10.23 15.11
N GLN A 102 1.36 11.56 15.09
CA GLN A 102 2.05 12.31 16.14
C GLN A 102 1.39 12.08 17.51
N VAL A 103 0.07 12.27 17.60
CA VAL A 103 -0.67 12.09 18.86
C VAL A 103 -0.53 10.65 19.37
N LEU A 104 -0.64 9.65 18.51
CA LEU A 104 -0.45 8.25 18.92
C LEU A 104 0.99 7.99 19.38
N ALA A 105 2.00 8.49 18.67
CA ALA A 105 3.40 8.28 19.03
C ALA A 105 3.77 8.95 20.36
N GLU A 106 3.25 10.15 20.63
CA GLU A 106 3.49 10.87 21.89
C GLU A 106 2.89 10.15 23.10
N ASN A 107 1.78 9.44 22.92
CA ASN A 107 1.04 8.80 24.03
C ASN A 107 1.34 7.31 24.19
N LEU A 108 1.62 6.60 23.09
CA LEU A 108 1.84 5.15 23.07
C LEU A 108 3.32 4.77 22.86
N GLY A 109 4.13 5.66 22.28
CA GLY A 109 5.57 5.47 22.13
C GLY A 109 5.97 4.10 21.56
N GLU A 110 6.75 3.35 22.34
CA GLU A 110 7.29 2.03 22.00
C GLU A 110 6.19 1.00 21.68
N GLU A 111 5.02 1.07 22.34
CA GLU A 111 3.93 0.12 22.11
C GLU A 111 3.31 0.27 20.71
N LEU A 112 3.29 1.50 20.19
CA LEU A 112 2.86 1.75 18.81
C LEU A 112 3.88 1.20 17.80
N GLU A 113 5.17 1.34 18.09
CA GLU A 113 6.25 0.82 17.23
C GLU A 113 6.24 -0.71 17.19
N GLU A 114 6.08 -1.38 18.34
CA GLU A 114 5.90 -2.84 18.41
C GLU A 114 4.68 -3.29 17.60
N LEU A 115 3.55 -2.58 17.72
CA LEU A 115 2.34 -2.88 16.95
C LEU A 115 2.56 -2.74 15.44
N PHE A 116 3.26 -1.69 15.00
CA PHE A 116 3.60 -1.54 13.58
C PHE A 116 4.55 -2.65 13.13
N ALA A 117 5.56 -3.01 13.91
CA ALA A 117 6.45 -4.12 13.57
C ALA A 117 5.70 -5.46 13.40
N ASP A 118 4.66 -5.68 14.21
CA ASP A 118 3.82 -6.88 14.14
C ASP A 118 2.78 -6.84 13.00
N THR A 119 2.39 -5.66 12.50
CA THR A 119 1.28 -5.50 11.54
C THR A 119 1.67 -5.00 10.15
N ASP A 120 2.78 -4.26 10.01
CA ASP A 120 3.34 -3.84 8.73
C ASP A 120 4.13 -4.99 8.10
N PHE A 121 3.41 -5.94 7.51
CA PHE A 121 4.01 -6.89 6.58
C PHE A 121 4.15 -6.23 5.20
N VAL A 122 5.22 -5.47 5.01
CA VAL A 122 5.59 -4.94 3.69
C VAL A 122 6.25 -6.07 2.90
N GLU A 123 5.52 -6.72 1.99
CA GLU A 123 6.15 -7.56 0.97
C GLU A 123 6.94 -6.65 0.02
N GLU A 124 8.26 -6.64 0.16
CA GLU A 124 9.15 -5.96 -0.77
C GLU A 124 8.98 -6.60 -2.17
N PRO A 125 8.54 -5.84 -3.18
CA PRO A 125 8.38 -6.38 -4.52
C PRO A 125 9.75 -6.83 -5.06
N ARG A 126 9.75 -7.84 -5.93
CA ARG A 126 10.95 -8.27 -6.66
C ARG A 126 11.57 -7.08 -7.38
N ARG A 127 12.90 -6.97 -7.33
CA ARG A 127 13.62 -5.92 -8.06
C ARG A 127 13.44 -6.14 -9.56
N LEU A 128 13.50 -5.06 -10.34
CA LEU A 128 13.36 -5.12 -11.79
C LEU A 128 14.35 -6.11 -12.43
N ASN A 129 15.59 -6.17 -11.95
CA ASN A 129 16.59 -7.10 -12.48
C ASN A 129 16.24 -8.56 -12.17
N GLU A 130 15.70 -8.88 -10.99
CA GLU A 130 15.24 -10.23 -10.65
C GLU A 130 14.09 -10.67 -11.56
N ILE A 131 13.17 -9.75 -11.86
CA ILE A 131 12.04 -10.00 -12.77
C ILE A 131 12.57 -10.26 -14.19
N GLN A 132 13.51 -9.45 -14.66
CA GLN A 132 14.13 -9.63 -15.98
C GLN A 132 14.95 -10.92 -16.08
N GLU A 133 15.68 -11.29 -15.03
CA GLU A 133 16.43 -12.56 -15.00
C GLU A 133 15.49 -13.77 -15.09
N ALA A 134 14.37 -13.74 -14.35
CA ALA A 134 13.35 -14.79 -14.42
C ALA A 134 12.62 -14.82 -15.77
N GLU A 135 12.32 -13.66 -16.37
CA GLU A 135 11.72 -13.57 -17.70
C GLU A 135 12.65 -14.18 -18.76
N ASN A 136 13.94 -13.85 -18.74
CA ASN A 136 14.94 -14.39 -19.65
C ASN A 136 15.10 -15.91 -19.48
N GLU A 137 15.03 -16.43 -18.25
CA GLU A 137 15.06 -17.88 -18.04
C GLU A 137 13.84 -18.57 -18.65
N LEU A 138 12.64 -18.03 -18.45
CA LEU A 138 11.43 -18.59 -19.04
C LEU A 138 11.45 -18.50 -20.56
N PHE A 139 11.97 -17.40 -21.11
CA PHE A 139 12.23 -17.23 -22.53
C PHE A 139 13.12 -18.34 -23.08
N ASP A 140 14.31 -18.53 -22.49
CA ASP A 140 15.29 -19.52 -22.94
C ASP A 140 14.70 -20.93 -22.93
N ARG A 141 13.95 -21.29 -21.87
CA ARG A 141 13.28 -22.58 -21.73
C ARG A 141 12.19 -22.80 -22.79
N ILE A 142 11.33 -21.81 -23.00
CA ILE A 142 10.23 -21.90 -23.98
C ILE A 142 10.79 -21.94 -25.41
N TRP A 143 11.77 -21.09 -25.72
CA TRP A 143 12.45 -21.07 -27.01
C TRP A 143 13.14 -22.40 -27.30
N TYR A 144 13.85 -22.98 -26.33
CA TYR A 144 14.53 -24.25 -26.47
C TYR A 144 13.55 -25.40 -26.75
N GLN A 145 12.48 -25.53 -25.97
CA GLN A 145 11.46 -26.56 -26.21
C GLN A 145 10.78 -26.39 -27.57
N ARG A 146 10.49 -25.15 -28.00
CA ARG A 146 9.94 -24.88 -29.34
C ARG A 146 10.90 -25.29 -30.46
N SER A 147 12.21 -25.09 -30.24
CA SER A 147 13.27 -25.50 -31.18
C SER A 147 13.34 -27.02 -31.31
N ILE A 148 13.29 -27.74 -30.18
CA ILE A 148 13.20 -29.21 -30.17
C ILE A 148 11.94 -29.69 -30.90
N ASN A 149 10.79 -29.10 -30.62
CA ASN A 149 9.53 -29.45 -31.29
C ASN A 149 9.56 -29.16 -32.80
N HIS A 150 10.34 -28.17 -33.24
CA HIS A 150 10.53 -27.90 -34.67
C HIS A 150 11.42 -28.98 -35.30
N LEU A 151 12.51 -29.35 -34.64
CA LEU A 151 13.41 -30.41 -35.09
C LEU A 151 12.67 -31.74 -35.25
N SER A 152 11.92 -32.18 -34.24
CA SER A 152 11.15 -33.42 -34.30
C SER A 152 10.13 -33.44 -35.45
N ARG A 153 9.49 -32.30 -35.74
CA ARG A 153 8.58 -32.19 -36.89
C ARG A 153 9.31 -32.36 -38.23
N LEU A 154 10.53 -31.83 -38.36
CA LEU A 154 11.33 -32.02 -39.58
C LEU A 154 11.81 -33.46 -39.72
N GLU A 155 12.23 -34.10 -38.62
CA GLU A 155 12.59 -35.51 -38.58
C GLU A 155 11.44 -36.40 -39.05
N ASP A 156 10.22 -36.16 -38.57
CA ASP A 156 9.02 -36.91 -38.99
C ASP A 156 8.71 -36.77 -40.49
N THR A 157 9.03 -35.62 -41.09
CA THR A 157 8.86 -35.37 -42.54
C THR A 157 10.01 -35.89 -43.40
N GLY A 158 11.16 -36.21 -42.80
CA GLY A 158 12.37 -36.66 -43.50
C GLY A 158 13.08 -35.57 -44.32
N ASP A 159 12.79 -34.28 -44.09
CA ASP A 159 13.45 -33.17 -44.79
C ASP A 159 14.82 -32.83 -44.16
N GLN A 160 15.83 -33.60 -44.57
CA GLN A 160 17.21 -33.46 -44.09
C GLN A 160 17.78 -32.06 -44.36
N GLN A 161 17.45 -31.44 -45.51
CA GLN A 161 18.00 -30.14 -45.87
C GLN A 161 17.45 -29.03 -44.96
N ALA A 162 16.15 -29.07 -44.64
CA ALA A 162 15.54 -28.15 -43.70
C ALA A 162 16.10 -28.34 -42.28
N MET A 163 16.35 -29.58 -41.87
CA MET A 163 16.94 -29.89 -40.57
C MET A 163 18.37 -29.34 -40.44
N ASP A 164 19.23 -29.57 -41.43
CA ASP A 164 20.60 -29.06 -41.42
C ASP A 164 20.62 -27.52 -41.37
N ASN A 165 19.71 -26.86 -42.10
CA ASN A 165 19.56 -25.41 -42.08
C ASN A 165 19.11 -24.89 -40.71
N LEU A 166 18.16 -25.57 -40.05
CA LEU A 166 17.70 -25.21 -38.71
C LEU A 166 18.85 -25.34 -37.70
N LEU A 167 19.55 -26.47 -37.70
CA LEU A 167 20.65 -26.74 -36.77
C LEU A 167 21.82 -25.78 -36.97
N ALA A 168 22.10 -25.34 -38.20
CA ALA A 168 23.10 -24.31 -38.47
C ALA A 168 22.80 -22.98 -37.76
N VAL A 169 21.52 -22.65 -37.57
CA VAL A 169 21.08 -21.39 -36.93
C VAL A 169 20.83 -21.58 -35.43
N ALA A 170 20.06 -22.59 -35.05
CA ALA A 170 19.59 -22.81 -33.68
C ALA A 170 20.57 -23.63 -32.83
N GLY A 171 21.47 -24.41 -33.43
CA GLY A 171 22.40 -25.30 -32.72
C GLY A 171 23.32 -24.57 -31.73
N PRO A 172 24.08 -23.53 -32.14
CA PRO A 172 24.95 -22.82 -31.22
C PRO A 172 24.20 -22.12 -30.06
N PRO A 173 23.05 -21.46 -30.27
CA PRO A 173 22.22 -20.97 -29.17
C PRO A 173 21.68 -22.08 -28.26
N MET A 174 21.22 -23.22 -28.79
CA MET A 174 20.76 -24.37 -27.98
C MET A 174 21.85 -24.87 -27.05
N GLN A 175 23.09 -25.04 -27.54
CA GLN A 175 24.23 -25.44 -26.70
C GLN A 175 24.54 -24.44 -25.58
N ARG A 176 24.35 -23.13 -25.83
CA ARG A 176 24.52 -22.11 -24.78
C ARG A 176 23.44 -22.23 -23.72
N VAL A 177 22.19 -22.44 -24.11
CA VAL A 177 21.06 -22.64 -23.18
C VAL A 177 21.28 -23.91 -22.36
N GLU A 178 21.62 -25.03 -22.99
CA GLU A 178 22.00 -26.27 -22.29
C GLU A 178 23.13 -26.03 -21.27
N GLY A 179 24.21 -25.34 -21.69
CA GLY A 179 25.32 -25.01 -20.80
C GLY A 179 24.92 -24.11 -19.63
N ARG A 180 23.99 -23.17 -19.84
CA ARG A 180 23.50 -22.24 -18.81
C ARG A 180 22.64 -22.94 -17.75
N TYR A 181 21.83 -23.92 -18.16
CA TYR A 181 20.83 -24.55 -17.30
C TYR A 181 21.19 -25.97 -16.83
N GLY A 182 22.42 -26.43 -17.05
CA GLY A 182 22.88 -27.72 -16.54
C GLY A 182 22.61 -28.92 -17.45
N GLY A 183 22.27 -28.66 -18.71
CA GLY A 183 22.10 -29.64 -19.78
C GLY A 183 20.64 -29.84 -20.22
N PRO A 184 20.42 -30.67 -21.26
CA PRO A 184 19.09 -30.89 -21.83
C PRO A 184 18.03 -31.42 -20.85
N ALA A 185 18.44 -32.21 -19.85
CA ALA A 185 17.52 -32.84 -18.88
C ALA A 185 16.85 -31.83 -17.94
N GLU A 186 17.45 -30.65 -17.73
CA GLU A 186 16.89 -29.57 -16.93
C GLU A 186 15.93 -28.67 -17.76
N LEU A 187 15.86 -28.90 -19.07
CA LEU A 187 15.10 -28.12 -20.05
C LEU A 187 13.87 -28.87 -20.58
N GLY A 188 13.49 -29.97 -19.92
CA GLY A 188 12.36 -30.81 -20.29
C GLY A 188 12.76 -32.27 -20.53
N PRO A 189 11.83 -33.08 -21.10
CA PRO A 189 10.54 -32.67 -21.66
C PRO A 189 9.55 -32.20 -20.59
N TYR A 190 8.70 -31.25 -20.96
CA TYR A 190 7.61 -30.74 -20.11
C TYR A 190 6.29 -31.43 -20.45
N ASP A 191 5.47 -31.70 -19.43
CA ASP A 191 4.08 -32.09 -19.65
C ASP A 191 3.18 -30.88 -20.04
N ASP A 192 1.92 -31.13 -20.41
CA ASP A 192 0.99 -30.07 -20.82
C ASP A 192 0.76 -29.01 -19.73
N PHE A 193 0.79 -29.42 -18.45
CA PHE A 193 0.61 -28.52 -17.32
C PHE A 193 1.84 -27.67 -17.08
N GLU A 194 3.03 -28.27 -17.05
CA GLU A 194 4.32 -27.59 -16.91
C GLU A 194 4.54 -26.61 -18.06
N TRP A 195 4.21 -27.04 -19.29
CA TRP A 195 4.26 -26.18 -20.46
C TRP A 195 3.32 -24.98 -20.35
N GLY A 196 2.07 -25.21 -19.94
CA GLY A 196 1.11 -24.14 -19.66
C GLY A 196 1.59 -23.19 -18.57
N MET A 197 2.19 -23.73 -17.50
CA MET A 197 2.73 -22.97 -16.38
C MET A 197 3.91 -22.08 -16.81
N LEU A 198 4.83 -22.59 -17.64
CA LEU A 198 5.94 -21.81 -18.18
C LEU A 198 5.44 -20.61 -18.99
N ASN A 199 4.50 -20.85 -19.92
CA ASN A 199 3.93 -19.77 -20.74
C ASN A 199 3.14 -18.76 -19.89
N GLY A 200 2.38 -19.24 -18.89
CA GLY A 200 1.65 -18.36 -17.96
C GLY A 200 2.57 -17.49 -17.10
N LYS A 201 3.66 -18.06 -16.58
CA LYS A 201 4.68 -17.29 -15.84
C LYS A 201 5.35 -16.26 -16.74
N LEU A 202 5.71 -16.62 -17.98
CA LEU A 202 6.33 -15.70 -18.92
C LEU A 202 5.39 -14.52 -19.25
N SER A 203 4.13 -14.83 -19.54
CA SER A 203 3.07 -13.83 -19.78
C SER A 203 2.92 -12.88 -18.59
N ALA A 204 2.85 -13.40 -17.36
CA ALA A 204 2.74 -12.58 -16.16
C ALA A 204 3.93 -11.64 -15.97
N LEU A 205 5.17 -12.13 -16.13
CA LEU A 205 6.36 -11.27 -16.01
C LEU A 205 6.42 -10.22 -17.11
N ARG A 206 6.08 -10.58 -18.35
CA ARG A 206 6.05 -9.64 -19.48
C ARG A 206 4.98 -8.58 -19.32
N TRP A 207 3.81 -8.94 -18.79
CA TRP A 207 2.76 -7.98 -18.46
C TRP A 207 3.20 -6.98 -17.38
N VAL A 208 3.85 -7.47 -16.32
CA VAL A 208 4.45 -6.61 -15.28
C VAL A 208 5.52 -5.67 -15.89
N LEU A 209 6.26 -6.13 -16.90
CA LEU A 209 7.24 -5.33 -17.64
C LEU A 209 6.63 -4.43 -18.73
N GLY A 210 5.31 -4.44 -18.92
CA GLY A 210 4.58 -3.53 -19.82
C GLY A 210 4.17 -4.11 -21.18
N SER A 211 4.30 -5.42 -21.41
CA SER A 211 3.79 -6.10 -22.61
C SER A 211 2.31 -6.50 -22.47
N GLU A 212 1.66 -6.85 -23.57
CA GLU A 212 0.31 -7.46 -23.55
C GLU A 212 0.34 -8.92 -23.08
N TRP A 213 -0.78 -9.41 -22.53
CA TRP A 213 -0.89 -10.76 -21.95
C TRP A 213 -0.55 -11.90 -22.94
N ASP A 214 -0.85 -11.72 -24.22
CA ASP A 214 -0.62 -12.72 -25.26
C ASP A 214 0.74 -12.58 -25.96
N PHE A 215 1.61 -11.67 -25.49
CA PHE A 215 2.95 -11.52 -26.04
C PHE A 215 3.87 -12.67 -25.58
N LEU A 216 3.77 -13.81 -26.27
CA LEU A 216 4.49 -15.05 -26.00
C LEU A 216 5.52 -15.41 -27.07
N ASP A 217 5.92 -14.43 -27.88
CA ASP A 217 6.98 -14.61 -28.88
C ASP A 217 8.32 -14.88 -28.17
N THR A 218 8.99 -15.94 -28.63
CA THR A 218 10.30 -16.38 -28.13
C THR A 218 11.17 -16.80 -29.30
#